data_AF-A0A5E4YTW6-F1
#
_entry.id   AF-A0A5E4YTW6-F1
#
_cell.length_a   1.000
_cell.length_b   1.000
_cell.length_c   1.000
_cell.angle_alpha   90.00
_cell.angle_beta   90.00
_cell.angle_gamma   90.00
#
_symmetry.space_group_name_H-M   'P 1'
#
loop_
_entity.id
_entity.type
_entity.pdbx_description
1 polymer ?
#
loop_
_entity_poly.entity_id
_entity_poly.type
_entity_poly.pdbx_seq_one_letter_code
_entity_poly.pdbx_strand_id
1 'polypeptide(L)'
;MKNLAKIAILLASGLLTVTLSACGSSAPLFTSDGRPTVQIQCSAVSPGDCEQRALTQCAQKGYDILTREVNGNVANLVIACHRN
;
A
#
# COMPACT_ATOMS: atom_id res chain seq x y z
N MET A 1 -16.39 -55.19 2.56
CA MET A 1 -16.50 -53.83 3.14
C MET A 1 -15.10 -53.27 3.33
N LYS A 2 -14.88 -52.04 2.84
CA LYS A 2 -13.84 -51.07 3.23
C LYS A 2 -12.38 -51.42 2.88
N ASN A 3 -11.95 -51.09 1.66
CA ASN A 3 -10.54 -50.76 1.32
C ASN A 3 -10.44 -49.94 0.01
N LEU A 4 -11.37 -48.99 -0.21
CA LEU A 4 -11.41 -48.13 -1.40
C LEU A 4 -11.38 -46.64 -1.02
N ALA A 5 -10.49 -46.26 -0.10
CA ALA A 5 -10.33 -44.88 0.36
C ALA A 5 -8.86 -44.42 0.31
N LYS A 6 -8.13 -44.87 -0.71
CA LYS A 6 -6.84 -44.33 -1.09
C LYS A 6 -6.96 -43.99 -2.57
N ILE A 7 -6.52 -42.80 -2.97
CA ILE A 7 -6.65 -42.19 -4.30
C ILE A 7 -7.91 -41.33 -4.45
N ALA A 8 -7.90 -40.19 -3.76
CA ALA A 8 -8.45 -38.94 -4.29
C ALA A 8 -7.50 -37.80 -3.88
N ILE A 9 -6.25 -37.94 -4.31
CA ILE A 9 -5.40 -36.77 -4.53
C ILE A 9 -6.03 -36.08 -5.73
N LEU A 10 -6.41 -34.82 -5.56
CA LEU A 10 -6.30 -33.71 -6.51
C LEU A 10 -7.45 -32.71 -6.31
N LEU A 11 -7.05 -31.45 -6.08
CA LEU A 11 -7.80 -30.22 -6.38
C LEU A 11 -8.80 -29.73 -5.33
N ALA A 12 -8.30 -29.01 -4.33
CA ALA A 12 -8.86 -27.69 -3.95
C ALA A 12 -7.99 -27.03 -2.88
N SER A 13 -6.72 -26.74 -3.22
CA SER A 13 -5.95 -25.73 -2.50
C SER A 13 -6.52 -24.36 -2.87
N GLY A 14 -7.68 -24.02 -2.31
CA GLY A 14 -8.26 -22.69 -2.38
C GLY A 14 -7.46 -21.76 -1.48
N LEU A 15 -6.26 -21.36 -1.90
CA LEU A 15 -5.62 -20.17 -1.35
C LEU A 15 -6.51 -18.98 -1.76
N LEU A 16 -7.42 -18.61 -0.87
CA LEU A 16 -8.04 -17.30 -0.86
C LEU A 16 -6.94 -16.30 -0.53
N THR A 17 -6.18 -15.88 -1.54
CA THR A 17 -5.36 -14.68 -1.46
C THR A 17 -6.32 -13.50 -1.38
N VAL A 18 -6.71 -13.16 -0.15
CA VAL A 18 -7.32 -11.87 0.16
C VAL A 18 -6.27 -10.83 -0.20
N THR A 19 -6.34 -10.32 -1.43
CA THR A 19 -5.65 -9.09 -1.79
C THR A 19 -6.32 -8.01 -0.96
N LEU A 20 -5.68 -7.64 0.14
CA LEU A 20 -6.12 -6.55 1.00
C LEU A 20 -5.88 -5.26 0.20
N SER A 21 -6.80 -4.93 -0.70
CA SER A 21 -6.84 -3.64 -1.36
C SER A 21 -7.20 -2.60 -0.29
N ALA A 22 -6.18 -2.04 0.34
CA ALA A 22 -6.30 -0.86 1.18
C ALA A 22 -6.78 0.31 0.29
N CYS A 23 -8.10 0.44 0.13
CA CYS A 23 -8.74 1.54 -0.57
C CYS A 23 -8.80 2.76 0.37
N GLY A 24 -7.64 3.30 0.72
CA GLY A 24 -7.51 4.56 1.45
C GLY A 24 -7.45 5.73 0.48
N SER A 25 -8.52 5.96 -0.29
CA SER A 25 -8.59 7.11 -1.20
C SER A 25 -8.97 8.37 -0.41
N SER A 26 -8.01 8.95 0.30
CA SER A 26 -8.14 10.32 0.82
C SER A 26 -8.23 11.29 -0.37
N ALA A 27 -9.14 12.27 -0.30
CA ALA A 27 -9.35 13.23 -1.36
C ALA A 27 -8.00 13.88 -1.77
N PRO A 28 -7.66 13.91 -3.08
CA PRO A 28 -6.37 14.43 -3.50
C PRO A 28 -6.33 15.92 -3.20
N LEU A 29 -5.49 16.33 -2.26
CA LEU A 29 -5.07 17.72 -2.18
C LEU A 29 -4.27 17.94 -3.48
N PHE A 30 -4.66 18.88 -4.33
CA PHE A 30 -3.88 19.13 -5.53
C PHE A 30 -2.68 19.98 -5.13
N THR A 31 -1.48 19.61 -5.59
CA THR A 31 -0.33 20.52 -5.46
C THR A 31 -0.60 21.77 -6.32
N SER A 32 0.11 22.88 -6.08
CA SER A 32 -0.01 24.10 -6.87
C SER A 32 0.20 23.87 -8.38
N ASP A 33 0.96 22.83 -8.76
CA ASP A 33 1.18 22.35 -10.13
C ASP A 33 0.06 21.42 -10.69
N GLY A 34 -1.04 21.21 -9.97
CA GLY A 34 -2.17 20.39 -10.42
C GLY A 34 -1.91 18.86 -10.46
N ARG A 35 -0.84 18.37 -9.83
CA ARG A 35 -0.64 16.93 -9.61
C ARG A 35 -1.52 16.46 -8.44
N PRO A 36 -2.19 15.29 -8.53
CA PRO A 36 -2.87 14.73 -7.38
C PRO A 36 -1.83 14.42 -6.30
N THR A 37 -2.05 14.91 -5.09
CA THR A 37 -1.24 14.49 -3.94
C THR A 37 -1.94 13.38 -3.20
N VAL A 38 -1.13 12.57 -2.54
CA VAL A 38 -1.58 11.46 -1.72
C VAL A 38 -1.08 11.72 -0.31
N GLN A 39 -1.97 11.65 0.66
CA GLN A 39 -1.59 11.66 2.06
C GLN A 39 -1.35 10.22 2.51
N ILE A 40 -0.16 9.96 3.05
CA ILE A 40 0.19 8.69 3.66
C ILE A 40 0.48 8.89 5.14
N GLN A 41 0.07 7.90 5.91
CA GLN A 41 0.38 7.81 7.32
C GLN A 41 1.25 6.57 7.51
N CYS A 42 2.39 6.74 8.17
CA CYS A 42 3.42 5.71 8.34
C CYS A 42 4.10 5.88 9.70
N SER A 43 4.89 4.90 10.10
CA SER A 43 5.67 5.00 11.34
C SER A 43 6.82 5.99 11.21
N ALA A 44 6.88 6.99 12.08
CA ALA A 44 8.00 7.94 12.14
C ALA A 44 9.30 7.28 12.61
N VAL A 45 9.18 6.20 13.39
CA VAL A 45 10.30 5.40 13.91
C VAL A 45 10.92 4.47 12.86
N SER A 46 10.20 4.21 11.76
CA SER A 46 10.60 3.28 10.71
C SER A 46 10.55 3.97 9.36
N PRO A 47 11.59 4.70 8.94
CA PRO A 47 11.58 5.48 7.71
C PRO A 47 11.29 4.65 6.45
N GLY A 48 11.71 3.36 6.45
CA GLY A 48 11.39 2.43 5.35
C GLY A 48 9.90 2.16 5.16
N ASP A 49 9.08 2.25 6.21
CA ASP A 49 7.62 2.09 6.12
C ASP A 49 6.98 3.22 5.30
N CYS A 50 7.46 4.44 5.50
CA CYS A 50 7.01 5.61 4.74
C CYS A 50 7.40 5.50 3.26
N GLU A 51 8.63 5.08 2.98
CA GLU A 51 9.11 4.91 1.60
C GLU A 51 8.32 3.83 0.87
N GLN A 52 8.16 2.66 1.49
CA GLN A 52 7.45 1.54 0.89
C GLN A 52 5.98 1.91 0.61
N ARG A 53 5.32 2.61 1.55
CA ARG A 53 3.95 3.12 1.35
C ARG A 53 3.88 4.16 0.23
N ALA A 54 4.82 5.10 0.18
CA ALA A 54 4.86 6.11 -0.87
C ALA A 54 5.01 5.47 -2.26
N LEU A 55 5.93 4.50 -2.40
CA LEU A 55 6.09 3.72 -3.62
C LEU A 55 4.83 2.94 -3.95
N THR A 56 4.15 2.31 -2.98
CA THR A 56 2.88 1.61 -3.23
C THR A 56 1.80 2.56 -3.76
N GLN A 57 1.66 3.76 -3.15
CA GLN A 57 0.69 4.75 -3.62
C GLN A 57 1.01 5.28 -5.02
N CYS A 58 2.30 5.39 -5.35
CA CYS A 58 2.76 5.84 -6.66
C CYS A 58 2.97 4.70 -7.67
N ALA A 59 2.43 3.50 -7.43
CA ALA A 59 2.57 2.34 -8.32
C ALA A 59 4.04 2.02 -8.68
N GLN A 60 4.90 2.06 -7.67
CA GLN A 60 6.35 1.87 -7.73
C GLN A 60 7.11 2.93 -8.56
N LYS A 61 6.49 4.09 -8.81
CA LYS A 61 7.15 5.25 -9.41
C LYS A 61 7.80 6.13 -8.35
N GLY A 62 8.67 7.02 -8.81
CA GLY A 62 9.23 8.10 -7.98
C GLY A 62 8.14 9.02 -7.41
N TYR A 63 8.44 9.65 -6.29
CA TYR A 63 7.54 10.56 -5.59
C TYR A 63 8.32 11.73 -4.98
N ASP A 64 7.68 12.89 -4.89
CA ASP A 64 8.17 14.03 -4.15
C ASP A 64 7.43 14.15 -2.83
N ILE A 65 8.15 14.46 -1.75
CA ILE A 65 7.54 14.77 -0.44
C ILE A 65 7.24 16.27 -0.44
N LEU A 66 5.97 16.62 -0.34
CA LEU A 66 5.52 18.02 -0.26
C LEU A 66 5.46 18.49 1.19
N THR A 67 4.91 17.64 2.05
CA THR A 67 4.77 17.92 3.48
C THR A 67 5.14 16.68 4.27
N ARG A 68 5.83 16.87 5.40
CA ARG A 68 6.11 15.81 6.38
C ARG A 68 5.83 16.36 7.76
N GLU A 69 4.87 15.76 8.44
CA GLU A 69 4.45 16.09 9.79
C GLU A 69 4.67 14.87 10.68
N VAL A 70 5.41 15.02 11.77
CA VAL A 70 5.69 13.92 12.71
C VAL A 70 5.02 14.21 14.03
N ASN A 71 4.06 13.37 14.40
CA ASN A 71 3.30 13.45 15.63
C ASN A 71 3.60 12.21 16.48
N GLY A 72 4.57 12.34 17.39
CA GLY A 72 5.09 11.22 18.18
C GLY A 72 5.68 10.13 17.27
N ASN A 73 5.12 8.92 17.34
CA ASN A 73 5.61 7.77 16.57
C ASN A 73 4.99 7.66 15.17
N VAL A 74 4.13 8.60 14.78
CA VAL A 74 3.40 8.58 13.51
C VAL A 74 3.85 9.75 12.63
N ALA A 75 4.19 9.45 11.38
CA ALA A 75 4.49 10.45 10.36
C ALA A 75 3.33 10.53 9.36
N ASN A 76 2.84 11.74 9.13
CA ASN A 76 1.91 12.08 8.07
C ASN A 76 2.73 12.74 6.95
N LEU A 77 2.81 12.09 5.80
CA LEU A 77 3.46 12.67 4.63
C LEU A 77 2.40 12.97 3.57
N VAL A 78 2.53 14.12 2.93
CA VAL A 78 1.83 14.43 1.69
C VAL A 78 2.84 14.32 0.57
N ILE A 79 2.57 13.44 -0.38
CA ILE A 79 3.46 13.15 -1.50
C ILE A 79 2.79 13.44 -2.84
N ALA A 80 3.57 13.77 -3.85
CA ALA A 80 3.13 13.83 -5.24
C ALA A 80 3.86 12.77 -6.06
N CYS A 81 3.12 11.90 -6.73
CA CYS A 81 3.71 10.91 -7.61
C CYS A 81 4.26 11.56 -8.88
N HIS A 82 5.42 11.10 -9.33
CA HIS A 82 5.99 11.53 -10.60
C HIS A 82 5.11 11.06 -11.76
N ARG A 83 4.93 11.94 -12.75
CA ARG A 83 4.36 11.54 -14.04
C ARG A 83 5.53 11.03 -14.88
N ASN A 84 5.49 9.75 -15.20
CA ASN A 84 6.51 9.05 -15.98
C ASN A 84 6.73 9.69 -17.35
#